data_AF-A0A3Q7H8K9-F1
#
_entry.id   AF-A0A3Q7H8K9-F1
#
_cell.length_a   1.000
_cell.length_b   1.000
_cell.length_c   1.000
_cell.angle_alpha   90.00
_cell.angle_beta   90.00
_cell.angle_gamma   90.00
#
_symmetry.space_group_name_H-M   'P 1'
#
loop_
_entity.id
_entity.type
_entity.pdbx_description
1 polymer ?
#
loop_
_entity_poly.entity_id
_entity_poly.type
_entity_poly.pdbx_seq_one_letter_code
_entity_poly.pdbx_strand_id
1 'polypeptide(L)'
;MNIKLTIHELDELQETHQMNIKLTIHELDELQETRMMNFLTIRNNIKQPKRSHWKAAIRVMKYVKRELGLAILLSSTRENKLSIGHHAPNTRKSVSGFLVKHGSSLISWKSKKQKVSRS
;
A
#
# COMPACT_ATOMS: atom_id res chain seq x y z
N MET A 1 -13.34 28.54 45.12
CA MET A 1 -13.48 27.25 45.83
C MET A 1 -12.54 26.27 45.14
N ASN A 2 -11.34 26.04 45.69
CA ASN A 2 -10.36 25.14 45.10
C ASN A 2 -10.67 23.71 45.55
N ILE A 3 -11.12 22.87 44.63
CA ILE A 3 -11.35 21.45 44.87
C ILE A 3 -9.98 20.78 44.84
N LYS A 4 -9.49 20.38 46.01
CA LYS A 4 -8.22 19.66 46.14
C LYS A 4 -8.52 18.19 45.87
N LEU A 5 -8.22 17.73 44.66
CA LEU A 5 -8.35 16.32 44.30
C LEU A 5 -7.39 15.48 45.16
N THR A 6 -7.88 14.34 45.64
CA THR A 6 -7.07 13.38 46.38
C THR A 6 -6.14 12.63 45.41
N ILE A 7 -5.02 12.11 45.91
CA ILE A 7 -4.02 11.39 45.10
C ILE A 7 -4.66 10.19 44.37
N HIS A 8 -5.65 9.54 45.00
CA HIS A 8 -6.40 8.43 44.43
C HIS A 8 -7.22 8.81 43.20
N GLU A 9 -7.92 9.96 43.26
CA GLU A 9 -8.70 10.47 42.13
C GLU A 9 -7.79 10.87 40.95
N LEU A 10 -6.56 11.32 41.24
CA LEU A 10 -5.56 11.63 40.21
C LEU A 10 -5.07 10.36 39.50
N ASP A 11 -4.83 9.28 40.22
CA ASP A 11 -4.42 7.99 39.65
C ASP A 11 -5.53 7.36 38.80
N GLU A 12 -6.79 7.39 39.25
CA GLU A 12 -7.94 6.93 38.46
C GLU A 12 -8.13 7.75 37.17
N LEU A 13 -8.00 9.08 37.25
CA LEU A 13 -8.05 9.94 36.07
C LEU A 13 -6.91 9.65 35.09
N GLN A 14 -5.72 9.32 35.61
CA GLN A 14 -4.60 8.94 34.76
C GLN A 14 -4.84 7.59 34.07
N GLU A 15 -5.35 6.59 34.80
CA GLU A 15 -5.66 5.27 34.24
C GLU A 15 -6.80 5.32 33.22
N THR A 16 -7.87 6.07 33.49
CA THR A 16 -8.97 6.27 32.54
C THR A 16 -8.50 7.00 31.28
N HIS A 17 -7.66 8.02 31.41
CA HIS A 17 -7.07 8.71 30.26
C HIS A 17 -6.19 7.76 29.43
N GLN A 18 -5.36 6.95 30.08
CA GLN A 18 -4.54 5.93 29.41
C GLN A 18 -5.40 4.87 28.71
N MET A 19 -6.49 4.43 29.34
CA MET A 19 -7.41 3.46 28.76
C MET A 19 -8.14 4.06 27.55
N ASN A 20 -8.67 5.28 27.68
CA ASN A 20 -9.36 5.97 26.60
C ASN A 20 -8.44 6.22 25.39
N ILE A 21 -7.17 6.56 25.61
CA ILE A 21 -6.18 6.67 24.53
C ILE A 21 -6.00 5.32 23.82
N LYS A 22 -5.83 4.22 24.57
CA LYS A 22 -5.69 2.87 23.98
C LYS A 22 -6.92 2.46 23.17
N LEU A 23 -8.13 2.72 23.68
CA LEU A 23 -9.39 2.50 22.98
C LEU A 23 -9.46 3.32 21.69
N THR A 24 -9.12 4.61 21.75
CA THR A 24 -9.14 5.51 20.59
C THR A 24 -8.16 5.05 19.50
N ILE A 25 -6.96 4.59 19.89
CA ILE A 25 -5.96 4.08 18.93
C ILE A 25 -6.45 2.79 18.28
N HIS A 26 -7.05 1.89 19.05
CA HIS A 26 -7.62 0.65 18.52
C HIS A 26 -8.73 0.93 17.51
N GLU A 27 -9.65 1.84 17.82
CA GLU A 27 -10.71 2.27 16.91
C GLU A 27 -10.15 2.91 15.63
N LEU A 28 -9.10 3.73 15.75
CA LEU A 28 -8.42 4.32 14.59
C LEU A 28 -7.75 3.26 13.71
N ASP A 29 -7.11 2.25 14.30
CA ASP A 29 -6.50 1.14 13.57
C ASP A 29 -7.56 0.31 12.84
N GLU A 30 -8.68 -0.04 13.49
CA GLU A 30 -9.80 -0.75 12.87
C GLU A 30 -10.43 0.04 11.70
N LEU A 31 -10.56 1.36 11.86
CA LEU A 31 -11.02 2.26 10.80
C LEU A 31 -10.03 2.31 9.62
N GLN A 32 -8.72 2.34 9.88
CA GLN A 32 -7.71 2.29 8.83
C GLN A 32 -7.77 0.96 8.06
N GLU A 33 -7.93 -0.17 8.75
CA GLU A 33 -8.08 -1.48 8.11
C GLU A 33 -9.30 -1.52 7.19
N THR A 34 -10.44 -1.02 7.67
CA THR A 34 -11.70 -0.97 6.91
C THR A 34 -11.61 -0.06 5.69
N ARG A 35 -11.07 1.16 5.85
CA ARG A 35 -10.89 2.11 4.74
C ARG A 35 -10.00 1.53 3.64
N MET A 36 -8.98 0.81 4.05
CA MET A 36 -7.99 0.24 3.14
C MET A 36 -8.54 -1.01 2.43
N MET A 37 -9.34 -1.83 3.11
CA MET A 37 -10.14 -2.90 2.50
C MET A 37 -11.11 -2.38 1.43
N ASN A 38 -11.80 -1.27 1.72
CA ASN A 38 -12.69 -0.62 0.75
C ASN A 38 -11.92 -0.09 -0.47
N PHE A 39 -10.78 0.57 -0.25
CA PHE A 39 -9.92 1.05 -1.34
C PHE A 39 -9.46 -0.08 -2.28
N LEU A 40 -9.00 -1.21 -1.71
CA LEU A 40 -8.58 -2.38 -2.49
C LEU A 40 -9.73 -3.03 -3.27
N THR A 41 -10.92 -3.06 -2.68
CA THR A 41 -12.14 -3.58 -3.30
C THR A 41 -12.54 -2.76 -4.51
N ILE A 42 -12.55 -1.42 -4.36
CA ILE A 42 -12.90 -0.46 -5.42
C ILE A 42 -11.84 -0.48 -6.53
N ARG A 43 -10.55 -0.43 -6.18
CA ARG A 43 -9.45 -0.36 -7.17
C ARG A 43 -9.37 -1.60 -8.06
N ASN A 44 -9.58 -2.79 -7.48
CA ASN A 44 -9.34 -4.05 -8.16
C ASN A 44 -10.63 -4.81 -8.54
N ASN A 45 -11.82 -4.22 -8.34
CA ASN A 45 -13.13 -4.83 -8.58
C ASN A 45 -13.25 -6.26 -7.98
N ILE A 46 -12.70 -6.45 -6.77
CA ILE A 46 -12.67 -7.76 -6.12
C ILE A 46 -14.05 -8.03 -5.50
N LYS A 47 -14.82 -8.93 -6.09
CA LYS A 47 -16.05 -9.44 -5.47
C LYS A 47 -15.65 -10.34 -4.29
N GLN A 48 -15.93 -9.91 -3.06
CA GLN A 48 -15.62 -10.59 -1.79
C GLN A 48 -14.11 -10.77 -1.51
N PRO A 49 -13.43 -9.74 -0.97
CA PRO A 49 -12.02 -9.83 -0.64
C PRO A 49 -11.77 -10.84 0.49
N LYS A 50 -11.16 -11.99 0.16
CA LYS A 50 -10.72 -12.97 1.17
C LYS A 50 -9.59 -12.40 2.05
N ARG A 51 -9.51 -12.84 3.32
CA ARG A 51 -8.45 -12.46 4.28
C ARG A 51 -7.02 -12.64 3.75
N SER A 52 -6.78 -13.59 2.84
CA SER A 52 -5.48 -13.78 2.18
C SER A 52 -5.09 -12.60 1.28
N HIS A 53 -6.03 -12.05 0.51
CA HIS A 53 -5.80 -10.89 -0.35
C HIS A 53 -5.46 -9.65 0.48
N TRP A 54 -6.12 -9.48 1.63
CA TRP A 54 -5.84 -8.42 2.58
C TRP A 54 -4.41 -8.47 3.11
N LYS A 55 -3.98 -9.64 3.62
CA LYS A 55 -2.60 -9.84 4.10
C LYS A 55 -1.55 -9.52 3.04
N ALA A 56 -1.81 -9.88 1.78
CA ALA A 56 -0.92 -9.55 0.67
C ALA A 56 -0.89 -8.04 0.40
N ALA A 57 -2.04 -7.36 0.42
CA ALA A 57 -2.12 -5.92 0.21
C ALA A 57 -1.45 -5.12 1.33
N ILE A 58 -1.62 -5.52 2.60
CA ILE A 58 -0.90 -4.93 3.74
C ILE A 58 0.61 -5.06 3.53
N ARG A 59 1.10 -6.23 3.10
CA ARG A 59 2.54 -6.42 2.84
C ARG A 59 3.03 -5.44 1.78
N VAL A 60 2.34 -5.35 0.64
CA VAL A 60 2.68 -4.39 -0.44
C VAL A 60 2.69 -2.96 0.10
N MET A 61 1.71 -2.55 0.89
CA MET A 61 1.70 -1.20 1.47
C MET A 61 2.78 -0.97 2.51
N LYS A 62 3.13 -1.98 3.32
CA LYS A 62 4.27 -1.88 4.24
C LYS A 62 5.58 -1.71 3.47
N TYR A 63 5.75 -2.41 2.34
CA TYR A 63 6.88 -2.18 1.44
C TYR A 63 6.86 -0.76 0.88
N VAL A 64 5.75 -0.32 0.29
CA VAL A 64 5.63 1.03 -0.29
C VAL A 64 5.85 2.12 0.78
N LYS A 65 5.27 1.99 1.98
CA LYS A 65 5.45 2.94 3.10
C LYS A 65 6.88 2.95 3.63
N ARG A 66 7.51 1.78 3.78
CA ARG A 66 8.91 1.66 4.24
C ARG A 66 9.88 2.24 3.21
N GLU A 67 9.49 2.24 1.94
CA GLU A 67 10.28 2.68 0.80
C GLU A 67 9.77 3.99 0.17
N LEU A 68 9.07 4.85 0.93
CA LEU A 68 8.69 6.19 0.43
C LEU A 68 9.92 7.04 0.04
N GLY A 69 11.12 6.70 0.55
CA GLY A 69 12.41 7.28 0.17
C GLY A 69 13.10 6.60 -1.04
N LEU A 70 12.59 5.47 -1.51
CA LEU A 70 12.95 4.88 -2.81
C LEU A 70 11.88 5.27 -3.81
N ALA A 71 11.63 6.59 -3.91
CA ALA A 71 11.09 7.15 -5.14
C ALA A 71 11.89 6.53 -6.29
N ILE A 72 11.20 5.95 -7.27
CA ILE A 72 11.74 5.36 -8.51
C ILE A 72 13.12 5.93 -8.73
N LEU A 73 14.16 5.14 -8.42
CA LEU A 73 15.53 5.62 -8.42
C LEU A 73 15.87 5.99 -9.87
N LEU A 74 15.59 7.24 -10.22
CA LEU A 74 16.02 7.85 -11.45
C LEU A 74 17.51 8.02 -11.26
N SER A 75 18.26 7.16 -11.94
CA SER A 75 19.70 7.24 -12.02
C SER A 75 20.10 8.69 -12.34
N SER A 76 20.94 9.28 -11.48
CA SER A 76 21.49 10.63 -11.68
C SER A 76 22.45 10.69 -12.89
N THR A 77 22.78 9.53 -13.47
CA THR A 77 23.56 9.44 -14.70
C THR A 77 22.83 10.18 -15.82
N ARG A 78 23.47 11.24 -16.35
CA ARG A 78 22.96 12.05 -17.47
C ARG A 78 23.06 11.31 -18.81
N GLU A 79 22.59 10.07 -18.85
CA GLU A 79 22.44 9.34 -20.09
C GLU A 79 21.11 9.74 -20.71
N ASN A 80 21.14 10.64 -21.69
CA ASN A 80 19.95 11.07 -22.41
C ASN A 80 19.51 10.03 -23.47
N LYS A 81 19.43 8.76 -23.06
CA LYS A 81 19.09 7.63 -23.93
C LYS A 81 17.74 7.08 -23.52
N LEU A 82 16.73 7.28 -24.36
CA LEU A 82 15.45 6.61 -24.21
C LEU A 82 15.55 5.19 -24.79
N SER A 83 15.21 4.18 -24.01
CA SER A 83 15.14 2.79 -24.47
C SER A 83 13.76 2.20 -24.24
N ILE A 84 13.23 1.52 -25.27
CA ILE A 84 11.94 0.86 -25.24
C ILE A 84 12.20 -0.64 -25.36
N GLY A 85 11.88 -1.38 -24.31
CA GLY A 85 11.99 -2.84 -24.26
C GLY A 85 10.61 -3.49 -24.40
N HIS A 86 10.55 -4.61 -25.14
CA HIS A 86 9.34 -5.43 -25.24
C HIS A 86 9.52 -6.67 -24.36
N HIS A 87 8.58 -6.92 -23.46
CA HIS A 87 8.53 -8.15 -22.68
C HIS A 87 7.32 -8.99 -23.14
N ALA A 88 7.60 -10.09 -23.84
CA ALA A 88 6.63 -11.12 -24.18
C ALA A 88 7.13 -12.46 -23.60
N PRO A 89 6.87 -12.75 -22.31
CA PRO A 89 7.22 -14.04 -21.74
C PRO A 89 6.46 -15.13 -22.51
N ASN A 90 7.18 -16.10 -23.07
CA ASN A 90 6.63 -17.24 -23.80
C ASN A 90 5.94 -18.23 -22.83
N THR A 91 5.01 -17.73 -22.04
CA THR A 91 4.21 -18.49 -21.09
C THR A 91 2.81 -18.63 -21.65
N ARG A 92 2.14 -19.77 -21.37
CA ARG A 92 0.76 -20.10 -21.81
C ARG A 92 -0.33 -19.08 -21.39
N LYS A 93 0.04 -17.95 -20.80
CA LYS A 93 -0.80 -16.77 -20.57
C LYS A 93 -0.20 -15.61 -21.37
N SER A 94 -0.76 -15.33 -22.53
CA SER A 94 -0.32 -14.25 -23.43
C SER A 94 -0.48 -12.88 -22.74
N VAL A 95 0.58 -12.38 -22.12
CA VAL A 95 0.69 -11.01 -21.59
C VAL A 95 1.83 -10.34 -22.34
N SER A 96 1.52 -9.30 -23.12
CA SER A 96 2.52 -8.49 -23.81
C SER A 96 2.73 -7.21 -23.03
N GLY A 97 3.98 -6.82 -22.80
CA GLY A 97 4.30 -5.58 -22.11
C GLY A 97 5.38 -4.77 -22.81
N PHE A 98 5.36 -3.46 -22.57
CA PHE A 98 6.36 -2.50 -23.00
C PHE A 98 6.93 -1.80 -21.77
N LEU A 99 8.24 -1.53 -21.84
CA LEU A 99 9.02 -0.94 -20.77
C LEU A 99 9.80 0.25 -21.34
N VAL A 100 9.59 1.46 -20.81
CA VAL A 100 10.27 2.68 -21.27
C VAL A 100 11.23 3.14 -20.18
N LYS A 101 12.52 3.20 -20.53
CA LYS A 101 13.60 3.64 -19.63
C LYS A 101 14.30 4.88 -20.19
N HIS A 102 14.82 5.72 -19.31
CA HIS A 102 15.75 6.81 -19.64
C HIS A 102 17.06 6.58 -18.88
N GLY A 103 18.14 6.37 -19.65
CA GLY A 103 19.36 5.77 -19.14
C GLY A 103 19.09 4.38 -18.54
N SER A 104 19.53 4.16 -17.32
CA SER A 104 19.25 2.97 -16.50
C SER A 104 17.92 3.05 -15.73
N SER A 105 17.25 4.20 -15.76
CA SER A 105 16.06 4.50 -14.96
C SER A 105 14.78 4.05 -15.65
N LEU A 106 13.89 3.37 -14.92
CA LEU A 106 12.57 3.03 -15.45
C LEU A 106 11.59 4.21 -15.33
N ILE A 107 11.09 4.74 -16.46
CA ILE A 107 10.10 5.82 -16.45
C ILE A 107 8.68 5.26 -16.43
N SER A 108 8.40 4.27 -17.29
CA SER A 108 7.05 3.70 -17.38
C SER A 108 7.06 2.26 -17.81
N TRP A 109 6.04 1.52 -17.38
CA TRP A 109 5.74 0.20 -17.91
C TRP A 109 4.24 0.10 -18.22
N LYS A 110 3.91 -0.68 -19.23
CA LYS A 110 2.53 -1.04 -19.55
C LYS A 110 2.47 -2.51 -19.91
N SER A 111 1.53 -3.24 -19.32
CA SER A 111 1.24 -4.61 -19.71
C SER A 111 -0.20 -4.72 -20.22
N LYS A 112 -0.40 -5.56 -21.23
CA LYS A 112 -1.69 -5.89 -21.82
C LYS A 112 -1.86 -7.40 -21.78
N LYS A 113 -2.91 -7.85 -21.09
CA LYS A 113 -3.35 -9.24 -21.17
C LYS A 113 -4.02 -9.44 -22.53
N GLN A 114 -3.52 -10.37 -23.32
CA GLN A 114 -4.16 -10.76 -24.57
C GLN A 114 -5.37 -11.63 -24.25
N LYS A 115 -6.45 -11.44 -25.01
CA LYS A 115 -7.57 -12.38 -25.00
C LYS A 115 -7.10 -13.62 -25.74
N VAL A 116 -6.89 -14.71 -25.01
CA VAL A 116 -6.64 -16.01 -25.63
C VAL A 116 -7.95 -16.47 -26.24
N SER A 117 -8.05 -16.47 -27.57
CA SER A 117 -9.14 -17.12 -28.28
C SER A 117 -9.06 -18.62 -27.99
N ARG A 118 -10.10 -19.17 -27.36
CA ARG A 118 -10.27 -20.62 -27.30
C ARG A 118 -10.83 -21.03 -28.66
N SER A 119 -9.98 -21.65 -29.49
CA SER A 119 -10.43 -22.43 -30.65
C SER A 119 -10.96 -23.77 -30.17
#